data_AF-A0A815DFN3-F1
#
_entry.id   AF-A0A815DFN3-F1
#
_cell.length_a   1.000
_cell.length_b   1.000
_cell.length_c   1.000
_cell.angle_alpha   90.00
_cell.angle_beta   90.00
_cell.angle_gamma   90.00
#
_symmetry.space_group_name_H-M   'P 1'
#
loop_
_entity.id
_entity.type
_entity.pdbx_description
1 polymer ?
#
loop_
_entity_poly.entity_id
_entity_poly.type
_entity_poly.pdbx_seq_one_letter_code
_entity_poly.pdbx_strand_id
1 'polypeptide(L)'
;MPAGKAQNVTTNEIQIYKMKKWTSLDQFKDFQFSIWRVTLSDNATEWKSGLCNCPSFFKEYICKHIMGMAIRLKFCKPPPSAKDIPLGEKRNRGRPRKATKVLLIQ
;
A
#
# COMPACT_ATOMS: atom_id res chain seq x y z
N MET A 1 -2.73 1.74 6.25
CA MET A 1 -3.73 2.81 6.29
C MET A 1 -4.50 2.76 4.99
N PRO A 2 -5.81 2.49 5.02
CA PRO A 2 -6.55 2.32 3.78
C PRO A 2 -6.82 3.72 3.19
N ALA A 3 -6.72 3.83 1.85
CA ALA A 3 -7.60 4.79 1.17
C ALA A 3 -9.03 4.45 1.61
N GLY A 4 -9.93 5.42 1.69
CA GLY A 4 -11.29 5.23 2.21
C GLY A 4 -12.02 3.99 1.66
N LYS A 5 -13.24 3.72 2.17
CA LYS A 5 -14.01 2.50 1.83
C LYS A 5 -14.30 2.32 0.32
N ALA A 6 -14.10 3.33 -0.50
CA ALA A 6 -14.34 3.30 -1.93
C ALA A 6 -13.26 2.50 -2.69
N GLN A 7 -13.69 1.65 -3.62
CA GLN A 7 -12.80 0.84 -4.46
C GLN A 7 -12.30 1.59 -5.69
N ASN A 8 -13.03 2.62 -6.14
CA ASN A 8 -12.75 3.39 -7.35
C ASN A 8 -12.71 4.88 -7.03
N VAL A 9 -11.96 5.62 -7.84
CA VAL A 9 -11.89 7.08 -7.77
C VAL A 9 -12.65 7.66 -8.97
N THR A 10 -13.57 8.58 -8.72
CA THR A 10 -14.34 9.28 -9.76
C THR A 10 -13.54 10.40 -10.41
N THR A 11 -13.91 10.79 -11.63
CA THR A 11 -13.30 11.92 -12.35
C THR A 11 -13.43 13.23 -11.57
N ASN A 12 -14.56 13.43 -10.89
CA ASN A 12 -14.80 14.59 -10.05
C ASN A 12 -13.84 14.64 -8.86
N GLU A 13 -13.62 13.51 -8.17
CA GLU A 13 -12.65 13.43 -7.06
C GLU A 13 -11.22 13.72 -7.52
N ILE A 14 -10.83 13.24 -8.72
CA ILE A 14 -9.53 13.56 -9.33
C ILE A 14 -9.41 15.06 -9.59
N GLN A 15 -10.47 15.70 -10.11
CA GLN A 15 -10.47 17.13 -10.39
C GLN A 15 -10.35 17.95 -9.11
N ILE A 16 -11.11 17.59 -8.07
CA ILE A 16 -11.04 18.24 -6.74
C ILE A 16 -9.62 18.10 -6.16
N TYR A 17 -9.04 16.91 -6.24
CA TYR A 17 -7.66 16.65 -5.79
C TYR A 17 -6.63 17.53 -6.52
N LYS A 18 -6.82 17.80 -7.82
CA LYS A 18 -5.94 18.68 -8.61
C LYS A 18 -6.09 20.15 -8.22
N MET A 19 -7.29 20.61 -7.87
CA MET A 19 -7.57 22.02 -7.63
C MET A 19 -6.94 22.59 -6.34
N LYS A 20 -6.40 21.75 -5.45
CA LYS A 20 -5.53 22.09 -4.29
C LYS A 20 -5.82 23.44 -3.59
N LYS A 21 -7.08 23.68 -3.20
CA LYS A 21 -7.43 24.80 -2.33
C LYS A 21 -7.93 24.24 -1.00
N TRP A 22 -7.11 24.36 0.03
CA TRP A 22 -7.45 23.94 1.39
C TRP A 22 -7.49 25.18 2.28
N THR A 23 -8.58 25.34 3.03
CA THR A 23 -8.71 26.46 3.99
C THR A 23 -8.43 26.03 5.43
N SER A 24 -8.33 24.73 5.70
CA SER A 24 -7.97 24.20 7.02
C SER A 24 -7.08 22.95 6.94
N LEU A 25 -6.37 22.68 8.03
CA LEU A 25 -5.53 21.49 8.18
C LEU A 25 -6.35 20.18 8.14
N ASP A 26 -7.55 20.18 8.70
CA ASP A 26 -8.39 18.98 8.74
C ASP A 26 -8.94 18.64 7.35
N GLN A 27 -9.36 19.66 6.60
CA GLN A 27 -9.67 19.48 5.17
C GLN A 27 -8.45 18.91 4.44
N PHE A 28 -7.27 19.47 4.65
CA PHE A 28 -6.06 18.92 4.01
C PHE A 28 -5.84 17.44 4.34
N LYS A 29 -5.99 17.02 5.60
CA LYS A 29 -5.82 15.61 6.00
C LYS A 29 -6.82 14.71 5.29
N ASP A 30 -8.10 15.09 5.27
CA ASP A 30 -9.16 14.29 4.65
C ASP A 30 -8.93 14.09 3.16
N PHE A 31 -8.53 15.15 2.46
CA PHE A 31 -8.31 15.10 1.01
C PHE A 31 -6.95 14.53 0.61
N GLN A 32 -5.88 14.78 1.36
CA GLN A 32 -4.54 14.31 1.00
C GLN A 32 -4.43 12.78 1.07
N PHE A 33 -5.18 12.15 1.98
CA PHE A 33 -5.16 10.70 2.19
C PHE A 33 -6.38 9.98 1.57
N SER A 34 -7.28 10.70 0.89
CA SER A 34 -8.43 10.09 0.20
C SER A 34 -7.99 9.33 -1.06
N ILE A 35 -6.98 9.82 -1.78
CA ILE A 35 -6.48 9.24 -3.03
C ILE A 35 -4.99 8.95 -2.91
N TRP A 36 -4.60 7.70 -3.21
CA TRP A 36 -3.20 7.33 -3.40
C TRP A 36 -2.78 7.56 -4.86
N ARG A 37 -1.95 8.58 -5.09
CA ARG A 37 -1.26 8.80 -6.35
C ARG A 37 0.07 8.06 -6.33
N VAL A 38 0.27 7.20 -7.32
CA VAL A 38 1.52 6.48 -7.56
C VAL A 38 2.07 6.96 -8.91
N THR A 39 3.33 7.36 -8.93
CA THR A 39 4.06 7.75 -10.14
C THR A 39 5.27 6.86 -10.26
N LEU A 40 5.45 6.22 -11.40
CA LEU A 40 6.60 5.38 -11.72
C LEU A 40 7.28 5.92 -12.97
N SER A 41 8.58 5.70 -13.09
CA SER A 41 9.31 5.91 -14.34
C SER A 41 8.86 4.88 -15.38
N ASP A 42 8.87 5.27 -16.65
CA ASP A 42 8.65 4.35 -17.78
C ASP A 42 9.82 3.36 -17.93
N ASN A 43 10.99 3.72 -17.39
CA ASN A 43 12.15 2.85 -17.40
C ASN A 43 12.06 1.77 -16.32
N ALA A 44 12.09 0.51 -16.76
CA ALA A 44 11.99 -0.66 -15.89
C ALA A 44 13.14 -0.80 -14.89
N THR A 45 14.30 -0.16 -15.09
CA THR A 45 15.42 -0.22 -14.13
C THR A 45 15.26 0.78 -12.98
N GLU A 46 14.49 1.84 -13.20
CA GLU A 46 14.39 2.99 -12.29
C GLU A 46 13.11 2.98 -11.45
N TRP A 47 12.27 1.95 -11.54
CA TRP A 47 10.98 1.89 -10.82
C TRP A 47 11.07 2.18 -9.31
N LYS A 48 12.23 1.95 -8.69
CA LYS A 48 12.49 2.23 -7.27
C LYS A 48 12.46 3.72 -6.93
N SER A 49 12.72 4.60 -7.89
CA SER A 49 12.63 6.06 -7.72
C SER A 49 11.19 6.59 -7.85
N GLY A 50 10.21 5.70 -7.99
CA GLY A 50 8.80 6.05 -8.02
C GLY A 50 8.37 6.86 -6.79
N LEU A 51 7.31 7.66 -6.97
CA LEU A 51 6.75 8.50 -5.93
C LEU A 51 5.36 7.99 -5.53
N CYS A 52 5.06 8.03 -4.24
CA CYS A 52 3.72 7.73 -3.74
C CYS A 52 3.35 8.70 -2.61
N ASN A 53 2.13 9.22 -2.58
CA ASN A 53 1.69 10.09 -1.47
C ASN A 53 1.19 9.31 -0.24
N CYS A 54 1.54 8.03 -0.10
CA CYS A 54 1.09 7.24 1.05
C CYS A 54 1.95 7.43 2.31
N PRO A 55 1.37 7.34 3.53
CA PRO A 55 2.12 7.49 4.77
C PRO A 55 3.33 6.57 4.89
N SER A 56 3.21 5.32 4.41
CA SER A 56 4.35 4.39 4.40
C SER A 56 5.50 4.90 3.51
N PHE A 57 5.17 5.52 2.37
CA PHE A 57 6.18 6.12 1.50
C PHE A 57 6.83 7.33 2.14
N PHE A 58 6.06 8.22 2.77
CA PHE A 58 6.65 9.40 3.43
C PHE A 58 7.64 9.04 4.56
N LYS A 59 7.52 7.83 5.13
CA LYS A 59 8.44 7.35 6.16
C LYS A 59 9.66 6.63 5.58
N GLU A 60 9.45 5.71 4.65
CA GLU A 60 10.48 4.76 4.20
C GLU A 60 11.01 5.07 2.79
N TYR A 61 10.44 6.05 2.10
CA TYR A 61 10.67 6.34 0.66
C TYR A 61 10.41 5.15 -0.27
N ILE A 62 9.77 4.10 0.24
CA ILE A 62 9.31 2.94 -0.51
C ILE A 62 8.03 2.41 0.12
N CYS A 63 7.10 1.90 -0.69
CA CYS A 63 5.83 1.40 -0.17
C CYS A 63 5.29 0.23 -1.00
N LYS A 64 4.30 -0.46 -0.42
CA LYS A 64 3.61 -1.57 -1.08
C LYS A 64 2.94 -1.17 -2.41
N HIS A 65 2.57 0.10 -2.59
CA HIS A 65 1.93 0.56 -3.82
C HIS A 65 2.95 0.63 -4.97
N ILE A 66 4.13 1.22 -4.73
CA ILE A 66 5.24 1.24 -5.70
C ILE A 66 5.64 -0.19 -6.04
N MET A 67 5.87 -1.03 -5.02
CA MET A 67 6.25 -2.43 -5.22
C MET A 67 5.17 -3.20 -6.00
N GLY A 68 3.91 -3.08 -5.63
CA GLY A 68 2.80 -3.76 -6.31
C GLY A 68 2.66 -3.34 -7.76
N MET A 69 2.79 -2.03 -8.06
CA MET A 69 2.75 -1.53 -9.42
C MET A 69 3.96 -1.98 -10.25
N ALA A 70 5.17 -1.97 -9.69
CA ALA A 70 6.37 -2.48 -10.37
C ALA A 70 6.26 -3.98 -10.71
N ILE A 71 5.69 -4.79 -9.82
CA ILE A 71 5.41 -6.22 -10.08
C ILE A 71 4.37 -6.36 -11.20
N ARG A 72 3.28 -5.58 -11.14
CA ARG A 72 2.19 -5.63 -12.14
C ARG A 72 2.68 -5.22 -13.54
N LEU A 73 3.56 -4.23 -13.61
CA LEU A 73 4.20 -3.75 -14.85
C LEU A 73 5.40 -4.62 -15.28
N LYS A 74 5.73 -5.67 -14.52
CA LYS A 74 6.87 -6.57 -14.77
C LYS A 74 8.25 -5.88 -14.74
N PHE A 75 8.37 -4.73 -14.08
CA PHE A 75 9.63 -4.03 -13.87
C PHE A 75 10.51 -4.71 -12.82
N CYS A 76 9.90 -5.45 -11.90
CA CYS A 76 10.61 -6.31 -10.97
C CYS A 76 9.97 -7.69 -10.86
N LYS A 77 10.81 -8.69 -10.60
CA LYS A 77 10.37 -10.04 -10.27
C LYS A 77 10.45 -10.22 -8.75
N PRO A 78 9.35 -10.57 -8.08
CA PRO A 78 9.41 -10.95 -6.67
C PRO A 78 10.38 -12.12 -6.48
N PRO A 79 11.14 -12.15 -5.38
CA PRO A 79 12.00 -13.29 -5.07
C PRO A 79 11.15 -14.57 -4.91
N PRO A 80 11.67 -15.76 -5.29
CA PRO A 80 10.94 -17.01 -5.13
C PRO A 80 10.45 -17.25 -3.70
N SER A 81 11.29 -16.92 -2.71
CA SER A 81 10.96 -17.02 -1.29
C SER A 81 9.71 -16.23 -0.87
N ALA A 82 9.35 -15.17 -1.59
CA ALA A 82 8.12 -14.42 -1.31
C ALA A 82 6.85 -15.14 -1.83
N LYS A 83 6.99 -16.07 -2.77
CA LYS A 83 5.89 -16.92 -3.26
C LYS A 83 5.64 -18.12 -2.35
N ASP A 84 6.70 -18.59 -1.69
CA ASP A 84 6.65 -19.75 -0.79
C ASP A 84 6.00 -19.41 0.56
N ILE A 85 5.84 -18.12 0.87
CA ILE A 85 5.09 -17.68 2.05
C ILE A 85 3.61 -18.00 1.77
N PRO A 86 2.99 -18.95 2.50
CA PRO A 86 1.57 -19.20 2.33
C PRO A 86 0.82 -17.90 2.61
N LEU A 87 -0.05 -17.50 1.69
CA LEU A 87 -0.98 -16.40 1.90
C LEU A 87 -1.83 -16.78 3.11
N GLY A 88 -1.43 -16.28 4.28
CA GLY A 88 -2.00 -16.70 5.55
C GLY A 88 -3.50 -16.52 5.52
N GLU A 89 -4.24 -17.58 5.88
CA GLU A 89 -5.67 -17.47 6.10
C GLU A 89 -5.92 -16.31 7.07
N LYS A 90 -6.92 -15.48 6.73
CA LYS A 90 -7.36 -14.42 7.62
C LYS A 90 -7.68 -15.06 8.97
N ARG A 91 -6.91 -14.69 10.01
CA ARG A 91 -7.16 -15.18 11.38
C ARG A 91 -8.64 -15.02 11.70
N ASN A 92 -9.25 -16.09 12.21
CA ASN A 92 -10.61 -16.06 12.71
C ASN A 92 -10.78 -14.92 13.71
N ARG A 93 -11.93 -14.23 13.66
CA ARG A 93 -12.22 -13.10 14.54
C ARG A 93 -12.19 -13.57 15.99
N GLY A 94 -11.36 -12.95 16.83
CA GLY A 94 -11.26 -13.26 18.25
C GLY A 94 -9.84 -13.23 18.78
N ARG A 95 -9.70 -13.42 20.09
CA ARG A 95 -8.40 -13.51 20.76
C ARG A 95 -7.65 -14.76 20.25
N PRO A 96 -6.36 -14.65 19.88
CA PRO A 96 -5.54 -15.82 19.58
C PRO A 96 -5.58 -16.83 20.72
N ARG A 97 -5.67 -18.13 20.39
CA ARG A 97 -5.46 -19.18 21.40
C ARG A 97 -4.06 -19.02 22.00
N LYS A 98 -3.94 -19.23 23.31
CA LYS A 98 -2.62 -19.30 23.97
C LYS A 98 -1.79 -20.38 23.29
N ALA A 99 -0.49 -20.14 23.14
CA ALA A 99 0.43 -21.13 22.60
C ALA A 99 0.33 -22.43 23.42
N THR A 100 0.04 -23.54 22.76
CA THR A 100 0.16 -24.88 23.35
C THR A 100 1.64 -25.21 23.48
N LYS A 101 2.07 -25.70 24.65
CA LYS A 101 3.42 -26.24 24.82
C LYS A 101 3.63 -27.34 23.77
N VAL A 102 4.71 -27.25 23.00
CA VAL A 102 5.09 -28.29 22.05
C VAL A 102 5.47 -29.54 22.85
N LEU A 103 4.96 -30.70 22.44
CA LEU A 103 5.38 -32.00 22.94
C LEU A 103 6.84 -32.22 22.52
N LEU A 104 7.76 -32.20 23.49
CA LEU A 104 9.12 -32.72 23.30
C LEU A 104 9.01 -34.24 23.29
N ILE A 105 9.17 -34.87 22.14
CA ILE A 105 9.39 -36.31 22.03
C ILE A 105 10.89 -36.52 22.31
N GLN A 106 11.21 -37.23 23.40
CA GLN A 106 12.56 -37.71 23.70
C GLN A 106 12.79 -39.08 23.07
#